data_AF-A0A662TLQ2-F1
#
_entry.id   AF-A0A662TLQ2-F1
#
_cell.length_a   1.000
_cell.length_b   1.000
_cell.length_c   1.000
_cell.angle_alpha   90.00
_cell.angle_beta   90.00
_cell.angle_gamma   90.00
#
_symmetry.space_group_name_H-M   'P 1'
#
loop_
_entity.id
_entity.type
_entity.pdbx_description
1 polymer ?
#
loop_
_entity_poly.entity_id
_entity_poly.type
_entity_poly.pdbx_seq_one_letter_code
_entity_poly.pdbx_strand_id
1 'polypeptide(L)'
;MVNAKVVLFGHPNVGKSILFNQLTGLTATVSNYPGTTVEVYEGKVKVEGFHLRILDAPGAYSLLATNEAEDVARRLLFEDRPDMIIQVADATSL
;
A
#
# COMPACT_ATOMS: atom_id res chain seq x y z
N MET A 1 -17.40 14.23 -6.48
CA MET A 1 -16.51 13.06 -6.44
C MET A 1 -15.73 13.10 -5.14
N VAL A 2 -15.64 11.98 -4.44
CA VAL A 2 -14.98 11.88 -3.13
C VAL A 2 -13.55 11.37 -3.35
N ASN A 3 -12.56 12.01 -2.75
CA ASN A 3 -11.17 11.54 -2.78
C ASN A 3 -10.93 10.63 -1.59
N ALA A 4 -10.26 9.50 -1.78
CA ALA A 4 -9.89 8.60 -0.68
C ALA A 4 -8.49 8.01 -0.91
N LYS A 5 -7.71 7.89 0.17
CA LYS A 5 -6.42 7.21 0.22
C LYS A 5 -6.63 5.78 0.72
N VAL A 6 -6.21 4.81 -0.07
CA VAL A 6 -6.28 3.38 0.25
C VAL A 6 -4.86 2.82 0.31
N VAL A 7 -4.53 2.08 1.35
CA VAL A 7 -3.23 1.41 1.49
C VAL A 7 -3.42 -0.10 1.41
N LEU A 8 -2.68 -0.75 0.52
CA LEU A 8 -2.54 -2.21 0.50
C LEU A 8 -1.43 -2.60 1.47
N PHE A 9 -1.72 -3.48 2.42
CA PHE A 9 -0.79 -3.94 3.44
C PHE A 9 -0.85 -5.45 3.61
N GLY A 10 0.23 -6.05 4.12
CA GLY A 10 0.35 -7.49 4.31
C GLY A 10 1.80 -7.98 4.25
N HIS A 11 2.01 -9.26 4.57
CA HIS A 11 3.34 -9.87 4.57
C HIS A 11 4.03 -9.77 3.20
N PRO A 12 5.37 -9.84 3.14
CA PRO A 12 6.08 -10.02 1.87
C PRO A 12 5.53 -11.20 1.07
N ASN A 13 5.53 -11.09 -0.26
CA ASN A 13 5.16 -12.15 -1.20
C ASN A 13 3.70 -12.68 -1.17
N VAL A 14 2.78 -12.08 -0.42
CA VAL A 14 1.34 -12.47 -0.42
C VAL A 14 0.52 -11.99 -1.62
N GLY A 15 1.16 -11.47 -2.67
CA GLY A 15 0.48 -11.01 -3.88
C GLY A 15 -0.04 -9.56 -3.88
N LYS A 16 0.35 -8.73 -2.90
CA LYS A 16 -0.05 -7.29 -2.85
C LYS A 16 0.16 -6.55 -4.18
N SER A 17 1.34 -6.67 -4.78
CA SER A 17 1.66 -5.95 -6.02
C SER A 17 0.88 -6.48 -7.23
N ILE A 18 0.46 -7.76 -7.22
CA ILE A 18 -0.44 -8.30 -8.25
C ILE A 18 -1.83 -7.66 -8.10
N LEU A 19 -2.36 -7.62 -6.87
CA LEU A 19 -3.63 -6.96 -6.58
C LEU A 19 -3.58 -5.47 -6.93
N PHE A 20 -2.51 -4.77 -6.53
CA PHE A 20 -2.27 -3.37 -6.86
C PHE A 20 -2.35 -3.13 -8.37
N ASN A 21 -1.64 -3.94 -9.15
CA ASN A 21 -1.60 -3.82 -10.61
C ASN A 21 -2.97 -4.06 -11.25
N GLN A 22 -3.73 -5.03 -10.75
CA GLN A 22 -5.09 -5.30 -11.22
C GLN A 22 -6.04 -4.15 -10.90
N LEU A 23 -5.96 -3.57 -9.70
CA LEU A 23 -6.80 -2.44 -9.29
C LEU A 23 -6.45 -1.15 -10.06
N THR A 24 -5.17 -0.91 -10.32
CA THR A 24 -4.67 0.34 -10.92
C THR A 24 -4.53 0.28 -12.44
N GLY A 25 -4.81 -0.87 -13.06
CA GLY A 25 -4.66 -1.07 -14.51
C GLY A 25 -3.22 -0.91 -14.99
N LEU A 26 -2.24 -1.32 -14.17
CA LEU A 26 -0.79 -1.19 -14.42
C LEU A 26 -0.29 0.26 -14.51
N THR A 27 -1.09 1.23 -14.08
CA THR A 27 -0.69 2.64 -14.05
C THR A 27 -0.19 3.02 -12.67
N ALA A 28 1.13 2.92 -12.49
CA ALA A 28 1.81 3.23 -11.24
C ALA A 28 2.78 4.39 -11.41
N THR A 29 2.82 5.29 -10.43
CA THR A 29 3.96 6.17 -10.19
C THR A 29 4.76 5.61 -9.02
N VAL A 30 6.06 5.48 -9.20
CA VAL A 30 6.98 5.03 -8.15
C VAL A 30 7.73 6.24 -7.62
N SER A 31 7.83 6.34 -6.31
CA SER A 31 8.63 7.38 -5.65
C SER A 31 9.16 6.87 -4.32
N ASN A 32 10.28 7.45 -3.88
CA ASN A 32 10.80 7.18 -2.54
C ASN A 32 9.91 7.83 -1.48
N TYR A 33 9.60 7.09 -0.41
CA TYR A 33 8.87 7.64 0.72
C TYR A 33 9.71 8.73 1.41
N PRO A 34 9.11 9.85 1.85
CA PRO A 34 9.85 11.03 2.31
C PRO A 34 10.91 10.72 3.38
N GLY A 35 12.16 11.08 3.05
CA GLY A 35 13.31 10.90 3.94
C GLY A 35 13.89 9.49 3.97
N THR A 36 13.51 8.62 3.02
CA THR A 36 13.96 7.22 2.95
C THR A 36 14.38 6.86 1.52
N THR A 37 15.03 5.70 1.35
CA THR A 37 15.26 5.09 0.03
C THR A 37 14.19 4.06 -0.35
N VAL A 38 13.16 3.90 0.48
CA VAL A 38 12.12 2.89 0.29
C VAL A 38 11.12 3.39 -0.75
N GLU A 39 10.98 2.63 -1.83
CA GLU A 39 10.01 2.91 -2.88
C GLU A 39 8.58 2.61 -2.43
N VAL A 40 7.65 3.49 -2.78
CA VAL A 40 6.21 3.32 -2.62
C VAL A 40 5.55 3.52 -3.98
N TYR A 41 4.68 2.58 -4.35
CA TYR A 41 3.93 2.61 -5.60
C TYR A 41 2.58 3.27 -5.36
N GLU A 42 2.23 4.27 -6.16
CA GLU A 42 0.92 4.92 -6.15
C GLU A 42 0.20 4.71 -7.48
N GLY A 43 -1.06 4.27 -7.42
CA GLY A 43 -1.95 4.25 -8.57
C GLY A 43 -3.22 5.05 -8.29
N LYS A 44 -3.84 5.57 -9.36
CA LYS A 44 -5.05 6.40 -9.28
C LYS A 44 -6.21 5.72 -9.99
N VAL A 45 -7.30 5.47 -9.28
CA VAL A 45 -8.46 4.73 -9.79
C VAL A 45 -9.71 5.59 -9.67
N LYS A 46 -10.57 5.53 -10.69
CA LYS A 46 -11.89 6.15 -10.68
C LYS A 46 -12.94 5.06 -10.68
N VAL A 47 -13.75 4.98 -9.62
CA VAL A 47 -14.80 3.95 -9.49
C VAL A 47 -15.98 4.53 -8.72
N GLU A 48 -17.20 4.37 -9.25
CA GLU A 48 -18.46 4.72 -8.58
C GLU A 48 -18.48 6.12 -7.90
N GLY A 49 -17.89 7.12 -8.55
CA GLY A 49 -17.85 8.50 -8.03
C GLY A 49 -16.72 8.80 -7.03
N PHE A 50 -15.85 7.83 -6.76
CA PHE A 50 -14.62 7.97 -5.99
C PHE A 50 -13.39 8.17 -6.87
N HIS A 51 -12.47 8.99 -6.38
CA HIS A 51 -11.09 9.08 -6.83
C HIS A 51 -10.20 8.44 -5.76
N LEU A 52 -9.78 7.20 -6.00
CA LEU A 52 -8.93 6.45 -5.09
C LEU A 52 -7.46 6.72 -5.43
N ARG A 53 -6.66 7.06 -4.43
CA ARG A 53 -5.20 6.94 -4.45
C ARG A 53 -4.85 5.65 -3.72
N ILE A 54 -4.42 4.63 -4.47
CA ILE A 54 -4.04 3.33 -3.93
C ILE A 54 -2.52 3.33 -3.76
N LEU A 55 -2.05 3.00 -2.58
CA LEU A 55 -0.63 2.87 -2.24
C LEU A 55 -0.31 1.40 -1.96
N ASP A 56 0.73 0.85 -2.60
CA ASP A 56 1.31 -0.45 -2.21
C ASP A 56 2.35 -0.21 -1.11
N ALA A 57 2.05 -0.61 0.13
CA ALA A 57 3.01 -0.50 1.21
C ALA A 57 4.08 -1.59 1.10
N PRO A 58 5.32 -1.34 1.58
CA PRO A 58 6.30 -2.39 1.73
C PRO A 58 5.73 -3.57 2.53
N GLY A 59 6.09 -4.79 2.14
CA GLY A 59 5.71 -5.96 2.91
C GLY A 59 6.37 -5.93 4.29
N ALA A 60 5.58 -6.13 5.35
CA ALA A 60 6.09 -6.15 6.72
C ALA A 60 5.64 -7.44 7.42
N TYR A 61 6.54 -8.08 8.17
CA TYR A 61 6.21 -9.25 9.00
C TYR A 61 5.56 -8.86 10.32
N SER A 62 5.91 -7.68 10.82
CA SER A 62 5.40 -7.10 12.05
C SER A 62 5.25 -5.58 11.90
N LEU A 63 4.41 -4.98 12.75
CA LEU A 63 4.32 -3.52 12.91
C LEU A 63 5.31 -2.98 13.96
N LEU A 64 6.03 -3.87 14.65
CA LEU A 64 7.23 -3.53 15.39
C LEU A 64 8.39 -3.44 14.39
N ALA A 65 8.53 -2.28 13.77
CA ALA A 65 9.49 -2.08 12.68
C ALA A 65 10.92 -2.40 13.13
N THR A 66 11.54 -3.35 12.43
CA THR A 66 12.95 -3.75 12.64
C THR A 66 13.89 -3.25 11.55
N ASN A 67 13.31 -2.74 10.46
CA ASN A 67 14.03 -2.21 9.30
C ASN A 67 13.25 -1.03 8.69
N GLU A 68 13.89 -0.30 7.77
CA GLU A 68 13.34 0.91 7.17
C GLU A 68 12.05 0.65 6.37
N ALA A 69 11.95 -0.49 5.68
CA ALA A 69 10.75 -0.85 4.93
C ALA A 69 9.54 -1.09 5.85
N GLU A 70 9.75 -1.79 6.97
CA GLU A 70 8.72 -1.99 7.98
C GLU A 70 8.33 -0.67 8.67
N ASP A 71 9.28 0.24 8.89
CA ASP A 71 8.96 1.56 9.43
C ASP A 71 8.14 2.38 8.43
N VAL A 72 8.49 2.37 7.14
CA VAL A 72 7.68 3.02 6.10
C VAL A 72 6.28 2.42 6.03
N ALA A 73 6.13 1.10 6.10
CA ALA A 73 4.80 0.47 6.16
C ALA A 73 4.02 0.94 7.39
N ARG A 74 4.65 0.98 8.57
CA ARG A 74 4.04 1.51 9.80
C ARG A 74 3.61 2.97 9.64
N ARG A 75 4.45 3.84 9.06
CA ARG A 75 4.16 5.25 8.83
C ARG A 75 3.00 5.45 7.85
N LEU A 76 2.96 4.68 6.76
CA LEU A 76 1.84 4.65 5.81
C LEU A 76 0.50 4.30 6.46
N LEU A 77 0.51 3.43 7.47
CA LEU A 77 -0.70 2.99 8.17
C LEU A 77 -1.16 3.97 9.27
N PHE A 78 -0.22 4.52 10.05
CA PHE A 78 -0.56 5.27 11.27
C PHE A 78 -0.34 6.79 11.17
N GLU A 79 0.68 7.25 10.44
CA GLU A 79 1.01 8.68 10.30
C GLU A 79 0.27 9.29 9.12
N ASP A 80 0.24 8.57 7.99
CA ASP A 80 -0.40 8.99 6.74
C ASP A 80 -1.93 8.94 6.76
N ARG A 81 -2.51 8.33 7.81
CA ARG A 81 -3.94 8.19 8.11
C ARG A 81 -4.78 7.89 6.86
N PRO A 82 -4.62 6.70 6.25
CA PRO A 82 -5.42 6.34 5.10
C PRO A 82 -6.90 6.22 5.47
N ASP A 83 -7.78 6.51 4.51
CA ASP A 83 -9.22 6.35 4.66
C ASP A 83 -9.63 4.88 4.72
N MET A 84 -8.80 3.99 4.14
CA MET A 84 -9.01 2.55 4.12
C MET A 84 -7.68 1.79 4.05
N ILE A 85 -7.62 0.66 4.76
CA ILE A 85 -6.53 -0.31 4.67
C ILE A 85 -7.10 -1.61 4.11
N ILE A 86 -6.46 -2.17 3.09
CA ILE A 86 -6.76 -3.50 2.56
C ILE A 86 -5.64 -4.43 2.99
N GLN A 87 -5.95 -5.31 3.94
CA GLN A 87 -5.04 -6.38 4.35
C GLN A 87 -5.09 -7.52 3.33
N VAL A 88 -3.95 -7.82 2.72
CA VAL A 88 -3.77 -8.97 1.83
C VAL A 88 -3.09 -10.08 2.61
N ALA A 89 -3.70 -11.27 2.59
CA ALA A 89 -3.19 -12.45 3.29
C ALA A 89 -3.14 -13.64 2.33
N ASP A 90 -2.13 -14.49 2.50
CA ASP A 90 -2.02 -15.76 1.78
C ASP A 90 -2.87 -16.82 2.51
N ALA A 91 -3.92 -17.30 1.85
CA ALA A 91 -4.82 -18.30 2.40
C ALA A 91 -4.14 -19.66 2.68
N THR A 92 -2.99 -19.93 2.07
CA THR A 92 -2.24 -21.17 2.27
C THR A 92 -1.34 -21.14 3.51
N SER A 93 -1.18 -19.97 4.13
CA SER A 93 -0.30 -19.74 5.28
C SER A 93 -0.95 -18.82 6.33
N LEU A 94 -2.19 -19.15 6.71
CA LEU A 94 -2.99 -18.46 7.74
C LEU A 94 -2.67 -18.94 9.16
#